data_AF-A0A6S6TVP9-F1
#
_entry.id   AF-A0A6S6TVP9-F1
#
_cell.length_a   1.000
_cell.length_b   1.000
_cell.length_c   1.000
_cell.angle_alpha   90.00
_cell.angle_beta   90.00
_cell.angle_gamma   90.00
#
_symmetry.space_group_name_H-M   'P 1'
#
loop_
_entity.id
_entity.type
_entity.pdbx_description
1 polymer ?
#
loop_
_entity_poly.entity_id
_entity_poly.type
_entity_poly.pdbx_seq_one_letter_code
_entity_poly.pdbx_strand_id
1 'polypeptide(L)'
;MKKAFTLLEMTFVIVILGIIAGISSEVIAKTYEAYINQRALYRSSIKTELAITQITNRLAYAIPGSVVARDTSDDSLSDISSIDSNNTFDTLQWIGYDRDSFIARSGPGDLATNRRPGWTGFCDLTASGRVAGPTSNIGISTPGSNLNLANTIIGNLSTGGTACSLASAAVYFPVDALNIHNNADAYTVAGNPGIFNTNDDGTDDENLSIAAPNTNISIKEQYKLAWTSYAIVATDEDGNGGTDLVLRYNFQPWRGAAGGFYNDAATTAGQKVLIRDISVFRFTGTENVVRLKICKPERISADESISVCKEKAVIR
;
A
#
# COMPACT_ATOMS: atom_id res chain seq x y z
N MET A 1 75.97 21.00 27.11
CA MET A 1 76.15 19.53 27.01
C MET A 1 74.80 18.90 26.69
N LYS A 2 74.63 18.29 25.51
CA LYS A 2 73.43 17.51 25.21
C LYS A 2 73.57 16.16 25.92
N LYS A 3 72.66 15.85 26.85
CA LYS A 3 72.63 14.53 27.50
C LYS A 3 72.25 13.50 26.44
N ALA A 4 73.14 12.53 26.19
CA ALA A 4 72.83 11.40 25.33
C ALA A 4 71.96 10.40 26.10
N PHE A 5 70.92 9.88 25.43
CA PHE A 5 70.05 8.82 25.96
C PHE A 5 70.86 7.56 26.24
N THR A 6 70.52 6.86 27.33
CA THR A 6 71.15 5.57 27.65
C THR A 6 70.51 4.44 26.86
N LEU A 7 71.28 3.40 26.49
CA LEU A 7 70.79 2.28 25.68
C LEU A 7 69.61 1.56 26.33
N LEU A 8 69.59 1.48 27.67
CA LEU A 8 68.51 0.90 28.47
C LEU A 8 67.21 1.72 28.40
N GLU A 9 67.31 3.05 28.30
CA GLU A 9 66.16 3.93 28.16
C GLU A 9 65.53 3.77 26.75
N MET A 10 66.35 3.59 25.72
CA MET A 10 65.89 3.35 24.36
C MET A 10 65.15 2.00 24.21
N THR A 11 65.65 0.93 24.82
CA THR A 11 64.97 -0.38 24.76
C THR A 11 63.63 -0.35 25.50
N PHE A 12 63.56 0.33 26.65
CA PHE A 12 62.33 0.46 27.41
C PHE A 12 61.24 1.21 26.61
N VAL A 13 61.62 2.28 25.91
CA VAL A 13 60.70 3.05 25.05
C VAL A 13 60.16 2.20 23.90
N ILE A 14 61.02 1.41 23.22
CA ILE A 14 60.59 0.56 22.11
C ILE A 14 59.59 -0.51 22.59
N VAL A 15 59.84 -1.13 23.74
CA VAL A 15 58.94 -2.15 24.30
C VAL A 15 57.58 -1.53 24.68
N ILE A 16 57.57 -0.38 25.35
CA ILE A 16 56.33 0.32 25.71
C ILE A 16 55.54 0.71 24.46
N LEU A 17 56.20 1.28 23.45
CA LEU A 17 55.54 1.64 22.19
C LEU A 17 54.99 0.41 21.48
N GLY A 18 55.70 -0.73 21.51
CA GLY A 18 55.21 -1.98 20.95
C GLY A 18 53.93 -2.47 21.63
N ILE A 19 53.88 -2.44 22.97
CA ILE A 19 52.68 -2.84 23.73
C ILE A 19 51.52 -1.87 23.47
N ILE A 20 51.77 -0.56 23.53
CA ILE A 20 50.73 0.47 23.27
C ILE A 20 50.20 0.36 21.84
N ALA A 21 51.08 0.19 20.86
CA ALA A 21 50.69 0.03 19.46
C ALA A 21 49.84 -1.23 19.27
N GLY A 22 50.20 -2.34 19.92
CA GLY A 22 49.42 -3.58 19.91
C GLY A 22 48.00 -3.39 20.45
N ILE A 23 47.88 -2.82 21.65
CA ILE A 23 46.57 -2.54 22.27
C ILE A 23 45.76 -1.55 21.42
N SER A 24 46.40 -0.49 20.92
CA SER A 24 45.73 0.54 20.12
C SER A 24 45.21 -0.01 18.80
N SER A 25 45.98 -0.86 18.12
CA SER A 25 45.56 -1.50 16.87
C SER A 25 44.33 -2.38 17.07
N GLU A 26 44.28 -3.15 18.16
CA GLU A 26 43.14 -4.01 18.47
C GLU A 26 41.88 -3.19 18.81
N VAL A 27 42.03 -2.10 19.57
CA VAL A 27 40.92 -1.18 19.87
C VAL A 27 40.37 -0.53 18.59
N ILE A 28 41.24 -0.09 17.67
CA ILE A 28 40.82 0.50 16.40
C ILE A 28 40.08 -0.54 15.55
N ALA A 29 40.59 -1.77 15.45
CA ALA A 29 39.94 -2.84 14.70
C ALA A 29 38.53 -3.14 15.26
N LYS A 30 38.42 -3.34 16.58
CA LYS A 30 37.14 -3.63 17.25
C LYS A 30 36.13 -2.49 17.12
N THR A 31 36.58 -1.25 17.22
CA THR A 31 35.68 -0.08 17.06
C THR A 31 35.19 0.06 15.62
N TYR A 32 36.03 -0.25 14.64
CA TYR A 32 35.64 -0.24 13.23
C TYR A 32 34.63 -1.36 12.90
N GLU A 33 34.86 -2.58 13.37
CA GLU A 33 33.92 -3.71 13.23
C GLU A 33 32.56 -3.37 13.86
N ALA A 34 32.57 -2.88 15.10
CA ALA A 34 31.36 -2.47 15.79
C ALA A 34 30.61 -1.36 15.03
N TYR A 35 31.33 -0.37 14.50
CA TYR A 35 30.74 0.71 13.72
C TYR A 35 30.07 0.21 12.43
N ILE A 36 30.72 -0.68 11.66
CA ILE A 36 30.14 -1.22 10.43
C ILE A 36 28.85 -1.99 10.74
N ASN A 37 28.88 -2.86 11.76
CA ASN A 37 27.72 -3.64 12.19
C ASN A 37 26.56 -2.74 12.61
N GLN A 38 26.83 -1.74 13.46
CA GLN A 38 25.82 -0.78 13.91
C GLN A 38 25.24 0.03 12.74
N ARG A 39 26.08 0.46 11.80
CA ARG A 39 25.66 1.22 10.62
C ARG A 39 24.78 0.37 9.70
N ALA A 40 25.14 -0.88 9.45
CA ALA A 40 24.37 -1.81 8.64
C ALA A 40 22.99 -2.09 9.27
N LEU A 41 22.97 -2.40 10.58
CA LEU A 41 21.75 -2.57 11.36
C LEU A 41 20.83 -1.36 11.28
N TYR A 42 21.38 -0.16 11.52
CA TYR A 42 20.60 1.08 11.51
C TYR A 42 20.01 1.39 10.13
N ARG A 43 20.80 1.22 9.06
CA ARG A 43 20.33 1.43 7.69
C ARG A 43 19.22 0.46 7.30
N SER A 44 19.40 -0.83 7.57
CA SER A 44 18.36 -1.83 7.29
C SER A 44 17.09 -1.54 8.08
N SER A 45 17.24 -1.22 9.37
CA SER A 45 16.13 -0.87 10.27
C SER A 45 15.33 0.35 9.77
N ILE A 46 15.98 1.44 9.37
CA ILE A 46 15.26 2.62 8.85
C ILE A 46 14.56 2.32 7.54
N LYS A 47 15.23 1.66 6.59
CA LYS A 47 14.64 1.37 5.28
C LYS A 47 13.40 0.48 5.42
N THR A 48 13.51 -0.57 6.24
CA THR A 48 12.37 -1.47 6.52
C THR A 48 11.26 -0.75 7.28
N GLU A 49 11.58 0.10 8.26
CA GLU A 49 10.59 0.89 9.01
C GLU A 49 9.84 1.88 8.10
N LEU A 50 10.55 2.55 7.19
CA LEU A 50 9.96 3.48 6.23
C LEU A 50 9.04 2.74 5.24
N ALA A 51 9.50 1.62 4.68
CA ALA A 51 8.73 0.81 3.75
C ALA A 51 7.46 0.26 4.41
N ILE A 52 7.59 -0.36 5.59
CA ILE A 52 6.42 -0.84 6.37
C ILE A 52 5.49 0.32 6.69
N THR A 53 6.00 1.47 7.13
CA THR A 53 5.14 2.61 7.49
C THR A 53 4.35 3.13 6.29
N GLN A 54 4.98 3.26 5.12
CA GLN A 54 4.28 3.65 3.88
C GLN A 54 3.17 2.66 3.53
N ILE A 55 3.44 1.35 3.63
CA ILE A 55 2.44 0.31 3.42
C ILE A 55 1.29 0.45 4.42
N THR A 56 1.62 0.54 5.72
CA THR A 56 0.60 0.59 6.78
C THR A 56 -0.30 1.81 6.67
N ASN A 57 0.26 2.97 6.28
CA ASN A 57 -0.52 4.19 6.10
C ASN A 57 -1.53 4.07 4.94
N ARG A 58 -1.21 3.30 3.90
CA ARG A 58 -2.16 3.04 2.80
C ARG A 58 -3.18 1.98 3.16
N LEU A 59 -2.74 0.94 3.86
CA LEU A 59 -3.61 -0.15 4.30
C LEU A 59 -4.64 0.32 5.35
N ALA A 60 -4.34 1.38 6.11
CA ALA A 60 -5.31 2.02 7.01
C ALA A 60 -6.57 2.54 6.30
N TYR A 61 -6.48 2.80 4.99
CA TYR A 61 -7.60 3.22 4.15
C TYR A 61 -8.13 2.09 3.25
N ALA A 62 -7.77 0.84 3.55
CA ALA A 62 -8.33 -0.30 2.84
C ALA A 62 -9.81 -0.48 3.20
N ILE A 63 -10.62 -0.86 2.21
CA ILE A 63 -12.00 -1.26 2.47
C ILE A 63 -11.98 -2.62 3.19
N PRO A 64 -12.68 -2.78 4.33
CA PRO A 64 -12.81 -4.06 5.01
C PRO A 64 -13.31 -5.16 4.07
N GLY A 65 -12.73 -6.35 4.16
CA GLY A 65 -13.02 -7.45 3.24
C GLY A 65 -12.37 -7.33 1.85
N SER A 66 -11.75 -6.20 1.48
CA SER A 66 -11.10 -6.07 0.17
C SER A 66 -9.64 -6.50 0.14
N VAL A 67 -9.04 -6.94 1.26
CA VAL A 67 -7.61 -7.28 1.31
C VAL A 67 -7.42 -8.76 1.01
N VAL A 68 -6.63 -9.07 -0.02
CA VAL A 68 -6.43 -10.45 -0.49
C VAL A 68 -4.95 -10.75 -0.74
N ALA A 69 -4.60 -12.01 -0.58
CA ALA A 69 -3.40 -12.60 -1.16
C ALA A 69 -3.62 -12.88 -2.64
N ARG A 70 -2.57 -12.66 -3.43
CA ARG A 70 -2.50 -13.11 -4.81
C ARG A 70 -1.20 -13.87 -5.04
N ASP A 71 -1.29 -14.94 -5.81
CA ASP A 71 -0.13 -15.65 -6.35
C ASP A 71 0.08 -15.16 -7.79
N THR A 72 1.26 -14.62 -8.10
CA THR A 72 1.56 -14.16 -9.46
C THR A 72 1.68 -15.29 -10.47
N SER A 73 1.92 -16.53 -10.03
CA SER A 73 2.12 -17.67 -10.92
C SER A 73 0.82 -18.23 -11.50
N ASP A 74 -0.21 -18.39 -10.65
CA ASP A 74 -1.51 -18.98 -11.01
C ASP A 74 -2.67 -17.97 -10.99
N ASP A 75 -2.38 -16.68 -10.75
CA ASP A 75 -3.39 -15.59 -10.68
C ASP A 75 -4.42 -15.80 -9.55
N SER A 76 -4.23 -16.81 -8.70
CA SER A 76 -5.19 -17.21 -7.68
C SER A 76 -5.34 -16.13 -6.59
N LEU A 77 -6.58 -15.89 -6.18
CA LEU A 77 -6.93 -14.97 -5.10
C LEU A 77 -7.36 -15.75 -3.86
N SER A 78 -6.80 -15.38 -2.72
CA SER A 78 -7.16 -15.95 -1.42
C SER A 78 -7.41 -14.85 -0.41
N ASP A 79 -8.45 -15.01 0.39
CA ASP A 79 -8.72 -14.08 1.48
C ASP A 79 -7.58 -14.14 2.51
N ILE A 80 -7.27 -12.99 3.11
CA ILE A 80 -6.22 -12.85 4.12
C ILE A 80 -6.44 -13.80 5.32
N SER A 81 -7.70 -14.08 5.67
CA SER A 81 -8.07 -14.97 6.77
C SER A 81 -7.71 -16.44 6.53
N SER A 82 -7.60 -16.83 5.25
CA SER A 82 -7.27 -18.19 4.83
C SER A 82 -5.77 -18.43 4.67
N ILE A 83 -4.94 -17.39 4.88
CA ILE A 83 -3.49 -17.47 4.67
C ILE A 83 -2.80 -18.07 5.89
N ASP A 84 -2.15 -19.21 5.69
CA ASP A 84 -1.24 -19.81 6.65
C ASP A 84 0.21 -19.35 6.46
N SER A 85 1.10 -19.76 7.38
CA SER A 85 2.52 -19.40 7.36
C SER A 85 3.34 -20.09 6.25
N ASN A 86 2.77 -21.07 5.54
CA ASN A 86 3.46 -21.86 4.51
C ASN A 86 3.16 -21.38 3.08
N ASN A 87 2.22 -20.45 2.92
CA ASN A 87 1.76 -20.04 1.60
C ASN A 87 2.81 -19.32 0.75
N THR A 88 2.70 -19.52 -0.57
CA THR A 88 3.60 -18.99 -1.63
C THR A 88 3.23 -17.60 -2.12
N PHE A 89 2.14 -17.01 -1.63
CA PHE A 89 1.67 -15.70 -2.07
C PHE A 89 2.74 -14.62 -1.93
N ASP A 90 3.03 -13.97 -3.05
CA ASP A 90 4.05 -12.93 -3.19
C ASP A 90 3.44 -11.52 -3.24
N THR A 91 2.11 -11.46 -3.40
CA THR A 91 1.39 -10.22 -3.65
C THR A 91 0.28 -10.00 -2.63
N LEU A 92 0.28 -8.83 -1.99
CA LEU A 92 -0.83 -8.35 -1.16
C LEU A 92 -1.59 -7.27 -1.92
N GLN A 93 -2.87 -7.48 -2.19
CA GLN A 93 -3.72 -6.55 -2.95
C GLN A 93 -4.91 -6.07 -2.11
N TRP A 94 -5.32 -4.82 -2.30
CA TRP A 94 -6.52 -4.27 -1.67
C TRP A 94 -7.12 -3.09 -2.42
N ILE A 95 -8.38 -2.78 -2.12
CA ILE A 95 -9.05 -1.56 -2.59
C ILE A 95 -8.96 -0.50 -1.50
N GLY A 96 -8.47 0.68 -1.85
CA GLY A 96 -8.44 1.83 -0.95
C GLY A 96 -9.67 2.71 -1.16
N TYR A 97 -10.33 3.11 -0.07
CA TYR A 97 -11.35 4.15 -0.19
C TYR A 97 -10.70 5.52 -0.40
N ASP A 98 -11.44 6.42 -1.06
CA ASP A 98 -10.99 7.75 -1.42
C ASP A 98 -10.97 8.69 -0.22
N ARG A 99 -9.90 8.59 0.56
CA ARG A 99 -9.71 9.41 1.73
C ARG A 99 -9.52 10.89 1.37
N ASP A 100 -8.83 11.20 0.28
CA ASP A 100 -8.48 12.57 -0.06
C ASP A 100 -9.74 13.40 -0.36
N SER A 101 -10.68 12.87 -1.14
CA SER A 101 -11.98 13.52 -1.34
C SER A 101 -12.87 13.50 -0.09
N PHE A 102 -12.75 12.48 0.77
CA PHE A 102 -13.54 12.38 2.00
C PHE A 102 -13.20 13.46 3.03
N ILE A 103 -11.91 13.77 3.17
CA ILE A 103 -11.44 14.82 4.10
C ILE A 103 -11.33 16.18 3.43
N ALA A 104 -11.44 16.23 2.10
CA ALA A 104 -11.39 17.46 1.34
C ALA A 104 -12.45 18.43 1.82
N ARG A 105 -12.13 19.70 1.66
CA ARG A 105 -13.07 20.79 1.89
C ARG A 105 -12.93 21.75 0.73
N SER A 106 -14.05 22.20 0.22
CA SER A 106 -14.10 23.29 -0.74
C SER A 106 -13.37 24.54 -0.18
N GLY A 107 -12.74 25.30 -1.08
CA GLY A 107 -11.71 26.29 -0.75
C GLY A 107 -12.22 27.53 0.01
N PRO A 108 -11.31 28.40 0.46
CA PRO A 108 -11.67 29.69 1.06
C PRO A 108 -12.28 30.59 -0.02
N GLY A 109 -13.61 30.73 -0.02
CA GLY A 109 -14.38 31.44 -1.03
C GLY A 109 -15.78 30.87 -1.18
N ASP A 110 -15.93 29.59 -0.84
CA ASP A 110 -17.24 28.95 -0.73
C ASP A 110 -17.96 29.39 0.54
N LEU A 111 -19.25 29.76 0.37
CA LEU A 111 -20.16 30.10 1.47
C LEU A 111 -20.14 28.98 2.51
N ALA A 112 -20.37 29.29 3.80
CA ALA A 112 -20.34 28.29 4.88
C ALA A 112 -21.29 27.09 4.63
N THR A 113 -22.31 27.27 3.79
CA THR A 113 -23.26 26.24 3.32
C THR A 113 -22.70 25.29 2.26
N ASN A 114 -21.57 25.64 1.62
CA ASN A 114 -20.93 24.89 0.54
C ASN A 114 -19.61 24.21 0.97
N ARG A 115 -19.28 24.26 2.27
CA ARG A 115 -18.13 23.54 2.86
C ARG A 115 -18.44 22.06 3.05
N ARG A 116 -18.50 21.36 1.93
CA ARG A 116 -18.86 19.95 1.85
C ARG A 116 -17.63 19.11 1.49
N PRO A 117 -17.50 17.89 2.03
CA PRO A 117 -16.52 16.94 1.55
C PRO A 117 -16.87 16.51 0.12
N GLY A 118 -15.91 15.94 -0.60
CA GLY A 118 -16.16 15.39 -1.93
C GLY A 118 -17.22 14.29 -1.90
N TRP A 119 -17.25 13.50 -0.83
CA TRP A 119 -18.31 12.53 -0.54
C TRP A 119 -18.46 12.31 0.97
N THR A 120 -19.65 11.93 1.44
CA THR A 120 -19.99 11.84 2.87
C THR A 120 -20.01 10.42 3.43
N GLY A 121 -20.12 9.41 2.56
CA GLY A 121 -20.20 7.99 2.94
C GLY A 121 -21.56 7.56 3.46
N PHE A 122 -22.55 8.45 3.40
CA PHE A 122 -23.95 8.15 3.69
C PHE A 122 -24.82 8.54 2.50
N CYS A 123 -25.73 7.66 2.14
CA CYS A 123 -26.77 7.94 1.18
C CYS A 123 -28.16 7.84 1.82
N ASP A 124 -29.08 8.66 1.31
CA ASP A 124 -30.49 8.61 1.68
C ASP A 124 -31.19 7.63 0.74
N LEU A 125 -31.51 6.43 1.23
CA LEU A 125 -32.18 5.41 0.44
C LEU A 125 -33.60 5.79 0.03
N THR A 126 -34.26 6.69 0.77
CA THR A 126 -35.65 7.11 0.48
C THR A 126 -35.70 8.20 -0.58
N ALA A 127 -34.71 9.08 -0.61
CA ALA A 127 -34.52 10.07 -1.67
C ALA A 127 -33.80 9.47 -2.90
N SER A 128 -33.10 8.35 -2.72
CA SER A 128 -32.50 7.59 -3.82
C SER A 128 -33.58 6.97 -4.69
N GLY A 129 -33.37 7.03 -6.00
CA GLY A 129 -34.34 6.59 -6.97
C GLY A 129 -33.66 6.27 -8.29
N ARG A 130 -34.43 5.73 -9.24
CA ARG A 130 -33.90 5.45 -10.57
C ARG A 130 -33.62 6.77 -11.29
N VAL A 131 -32.37 7.03 -11.71
CA VAL A 131 -32.06 8.20 -12.55
C VAL A 131 -32.78 8.06 -13.89
N ALA A 132 -33.35 9.16 -14.40
CA ALA A 132 -33.83 9.22 -15.77
C ALA A 132 -32.62 9.20 -16.73
N GLY A 133 -32.35 8.06 -17.35
CA GLY A 133 -31.19 7.78 -18.19
C GLY A 133 -31.23 6.34 -18.73
N PRO A 134 -30.21 5.86 -19.49
CA PRO A 134 -30.23 4.52 -20.08
C PRO A 134 -30.63 3.50 -19.01
N THR A 135 -31.51 2.59 -19.38
CA THR A 135 -32.49 1.89 -18.55
C THR A 135 -31.91 0.92 -17.51
N SER A 136 -30.81 1.23 -16.85
CA SER A 136 -30.09 0.37 -15.88
C SER A 136 -29.29 1.13 -14.81
N ASN A 137 -29.30 2.47 -14.74
CA ASN A 137 -28.59 3.18 -13.67
C ASN A 137 -29.48 3.49 -12.46
N ILE A 138 -28.91 3.45 -11.25
CA ILE A 138 -29.57 3.83 -10.00
C ILE A 138 -28.93 5.13 -9.49
N GLY A 139 -29.76 6.10 -9.11
CA GLY A 139 -29.34 7.36 -8.55
C GLY A 139 -29.39 7.29 -7.05
N ILE A 140 -28.24 7.45 -6.43
CA ILE A 140 -28.09 7.41 -4.99
C ILE A 140 -27.97 8.85 -4.50
N SER A 141 -28.95 9.30 -3.73
CA SER A 141 -28.87 10.62 -3.10
C SER A 141 -27.85 10.56 -1.98
N THR A 142 -26.86 11.44 -2.02
CA THR A 142 -25.77 11.60 -1.04
C THR A 142 -25.77 13.04 -0.52
N PRO A 143 -26.78 13.43 0.29
CA PRO A 143 -26.90 14.80 0.76
C PRO A 143 -25.63 15.30 1.45
N GLY A 144 -25.21 16.52 1.12
CA GLY A 144 -24.01 17.12 1.68
C GLY A 144 -22.68 16.65 1.08
N SER A 145 -22.69 15.79 0.05
CA SER A 145 -21.53 15.57 -0.82
C SER A 145 -21.30 16.76 -1.75
N ASN A 146 -20.09 16.82 -2.33
CA ASN A 146 -19.75 17.66 -3.47
C ASN A 146 -19.01 16.77 -4.48
N LEU A 147 -19.78 16.04 -5.28
CA LEU A 147 -19.23 15.07 -6.22
C LEU A 147 -18.40 15.72 -7.33
N ASN A 148 -18.63 16.99 -7.65
CA ASN A 148 -17.77 17.74 -8.56
C ASN A 148 -16.33 17.91 -8.02
N LEU A 149 -16.21 18.22 -6.73
CA LEU A 149 -14.93 18.30 -6.03
C LEU A 149 -14.25 16.93 -6.00
N ALA A 150 -14.99 15.86 -5.70
CA ALA A 150 -14.45 14.51 -5.74
C ALA A 150 -13.93 14.16 -7.14
N ASN A 151 -14.70 14.44 -8.19
CA ASN A 151 -14.29 14.19 -9.57
C ASN A 151 -13.00 14.96 -9.93
N THR A 152 -12.90 16.22 -9.50
CA THR A 152 -11.70 17.04 -9.71
C THR A 152 -10.48 16.48 -8.98
N ILE A 153 -10.64 16.06 -7.71
CA ILE A 153 -9.55 15.46 -6.92
C ILE A 153 -9.09 14.15 -7.54
N ILE A 154 -10.01 13.26 -7.91
CA ILE A 154 -9.70 11.99 -8.57
C ILE A 154 -8.94 12.22 -9.88
N GLY A 155 -9.40 13.19 -10.69
CA GLY A 155 -8.72 13.57 -11.93
C GLY A 155 -7.29 14.07 -11.68
N ASN A 156 -7.08 14.89 -10.65
CA ASN A 156 -5.76 15.43 -10.30
C ASN A 156 -4.81 14.36 -9.72
N LEU A 157 -5.32 13.39 -8.96
CA LEU A 157 -4.51 12.37 -8.29
C LEU A 157 -4.24 11.14 -9.16
N SER A 158 -5.05 10.89 -10.18
CA SER A 158 -4.87 9.76 -11.11
C SER A 158 -3.73 9.96 -12.13
N THR A 159 -2.90 10.99 -11.96
CA THR A 159 -1.70 11.19 -12.78
C THR A 159 -0.66 10.10 -12.51
N GLY A 160 -0.15 9.44 -13.56
CA GLY A 160 0.89 8.41 -13.44
C GLY A 160 0.40 6.95 -13.51
N GLY A 161 -0.81 6.73 -14.02
CA GLY A 161 -1.38 5.42 -14.40
C GLY A 161 -2.59 5.62 -15.31
N THR A 162 -3.57 4.71 -15.27
CA THR A 162 -4.85 4.89 -15.98
C THR A 162 -5.55 6.17 -15.51
N ALA A 163 -5.92 7.05 -16.44
CA ALA A 163 -6.64 8.28 -16.09
C ALA A 163 -8.00 7.91 -15.47
N CYS A 164 -8.27 8.45 -14.29
CA CYS A 164 -9.48 8.15 -13.53
C CYS A 164 -10.33 9.41 -13.37
N SER A 165 -11.63 9.20 -13.33
CA SER A 165 -12.63 10.19 -12.96
C SER A 165 -13.67 9.54 -12.05
N LEU A 166 -14.62 10.34 -11.57
CA LEU A 166 -15.76 9.81 -10.82
C LEU A 166 -16.53 8.76 -11.64
N ALA A 167 -16.52 8.80 -12.98
CA ALA A 167 -17.19 7.80 -13.83
C ALA A 167 -16.46 6.45 -13.91
N SER A 168 -15.23 6.36 -13.40
CA SER A 168 -14.43 5.14 -13.38
C SER A 168 -14.26 4.54 -11.97
N ALA A 169 -14.78 5.25 -10.97
CA ALA A 169 -14.74 4.85 -9.58
C ALA A 169 -15.70 3.68 -9.31
N ALA A 170 -15.66 3.20 -8.08
CA ALA A 170 -16.58 2.22 -7.54
C ALA A 170 -17.14 2.70 -6.20
N VAL A 171 -18.39 2.35 -5.97
CA VAL A 171 -19.05 2.45 -4.67
C VAL A 171 -19.05 1.06 -4.04
N TYR A 172 -18.65 1.00 -2.79
CA TYR A 172 -18.69 -0.20 -1.97
C TYR A 172 -19.76 -0.05 -0.89
N PHE A 173 -20.71 -0.97 -0.89
CA PHE A 173 -21.63 -1.16 0.23
C PHE A 173 -21.16 -2.33 1.10
N PRO A 174 -21.22 -2.19 2.43
CA PRO A 174 -20.89 -3.29 3.32
C PRO A 174 -21.87 -4.45 3.11
N VAL A 175 -21.30 -5.64 2.89
CA VAL A 175 -22.02 -6.90 2.75
C VAL A 175 -21.52 -7.89 3.81
N ASP A 176 -22.40 -8.81 4.22
CA ASP A 176 -22.15 -9.68 5.38
C ASP A 176 -21.07 -10.75 5.13
N ALA A 177 -20.77 -11.11 3.87
CA ALA A 177 -19.64 -11.96 3.52
C ALA A 177 -19.28 -11.82 2.03
N LEU A 178 -17.98 -11.71 1.72
CA LEU A 178 -17.45 -11.81 0.36
C LEU A 178 -16.91 -13.22 0.14
N ASN A 179 -17.44 -13.96 -0.85
CA ASN A 179 -16.84 -15.22 -1.29
C ASN A 179 -15.63 -14.95 -2.18
N ILE A 180 -14.50 -14.64 -1.54
CA ILE A 180 -13.24 -14.25 -2.22
C ILE A 180 -12.39 -15.48 -2.61
N HIS A 181 -12.50 -16.57 -1.87
CA HIS A 181 -11.62 -17.73 -2.04
C HIS A 181 -11.78 -18.38 -3.43
N ASN A 182 -10.68 -18.46 -4.19
CA ASN A 182 -10.64 -18.96 -5.58
C ASN A 182 -11.58 -18.25 -6.55
N ASN A 183 -11.92 -17.00 -6.25
CA ASN A 183 -12.79 -16.19 -7.08
C ASN A 183 -11.99 -15.08 -7.75
N ALA A 184 -11.56 -15.31 -9.00
CA ALA A 184 -10.87 -14.30 -9.81
C ALA A 184 -11.72 -13.03 -9.99
N ASP A 185 -13.05 -13.15 -9.85
CA ASP A 185 -14.01 -12.06 -9.91
C ASP A 185 -14.28 -11.38 -8.56
N ALA A 186 -13.56 -11.71 -7.49
CA ALA A 186 -13.80 -11.18 -6.14
C ALA A 186 -13.78 -9.64 -6.04
N TYR A 187 -13.09 -8.98 -6.97
CA TYR A 187 -13.05 -7.53 -7.07
C TYR A 187 -13.96 -6.94 -8.15
N THR A 188 -14.58 -7.77 -8.99
CA THR A 188 -15.45 -7.31 -10.08
C THR A 188 -16.88 -7.14 -9.62
N VAL A 189 -17.64 -6.31 -10.33
CA VAL A 189 -19.10 -6.15 -10.09
C VAL A 189 -19.84 -7.49 -10.29
N ALA A 190 -19.29 -8.42 -11.07
CA ALA A 190 -19.87 -9.73 -11.30
C ALA A 190 -19.66 -10.69 -10.11
N GLY A 191 -18.50 -10.64 -9.45
CA GLY A 191 -18.17 -11.53 -8.34
C GLY A 191 -18.42 -10.93 -6.95
N ASN A 192 -18.72 -9.63 -6.86
CA ASN A 192 -18.94 -8.95 -5.58
C ASN A 192 -20.25 -8.14 -5.57
N PRO A 193 -21.29 -8.57 -4.81
CA PRO A 193 -22.58 -7.89 -4.78
C PRO A 193 -22.56 -6.54 -4.05
N GLY A 194 -21.45 -6.19 -3.37
CA GLY A 194 -21.26 -4.91 -2.70
C GLY A 194 -20.54 -3.87 -3.53
N ILE A 195 -19.96 -4.23 -4.68
CA ILE A 195 -19.19 -3.32 -5.55
C ILE A 195 -20.05 -2.87 -6.74
N PHE A 196 -20.15 -1.56 -6.95
CA PHE A 196 -20.86 -0.97 -8.08
C PHE A 196 -19.98 0.04 -8.78
N ASN A 197 -19.89 -0.07 -10.11
CA ASN A 197 -19.24 0.97 -10.90
C ASN A 197 -20.08 2.24 -10.85
N THR A 198 -19.44 3.38 -10.65
CA THR A 198 -20.08 4.67 -10.84
C THR A 198 -20.22 4.96 -12.33
N ASN A 199 -21.30 5.61 -12.72
CA ASN A 199 -21.56 6.12 -14.06
C ASN A 199 -21.92 7.60 -13.94
N ASP A 200 -21.04 8.37 -13.28
CA ASP A 200 -21.28 9.75 -12.88
C ASP A 200 -20.15 10.66 -13.34
N ASP A 201 -20.49 11.78 -13.95
CA ASP A 201 -19.53 12.78 -14.43
C ASP A 201 -19.24 13.90 -13.41
N GLY A 202 -19.83 13.83 -12.22
CA GLY A 202 -19.68 14.80 -11.14
C GLY A 202 -20.35 16.14 -11.46
N THR A 203 -21.40 16.14 -12.28
CA THR A 203 -22.18 17.34 -12.61
C THR A 203 -23.28 17.64 -11.60
N ASP A 204 -23.79 16.60 -10.92
CA ASP A 204 -24.68 16.73 -9.77
C ASP A 204 -23.85 16.53 -8.49
N ASP A 205 -23.86 17.52 -7.61
CA ASP A 205 -23.03 17.51 -6.40
C ASP A 205 -23.52 16.49 -5.35
N GLU A 206 -24.81 16.14 -5.37
CA GLU A 206 -25.43 15.35 -4.32
C GLU A 206 -26.00 14.02 -4.81
N ASN A 207 -26.27 13.84 -6.10
CA ASN A 207 -26.77 12.56 -6.62
C ASN A 207 -25.68 11.79 -7.36
N LEU A 208 -25.35 10.60 -6.85
CA LEU A 208 -24.38 9.70 -7.43
C LEU A 208 -25.06 8.63 -8.28
N SER A 209 -24.73 8.58 -9.56
CA SER A 209 -25.19 7.56 -10.51
C SER A 209 -24.30 6.32 -10.44
N ILE A 210 -24.91 5.15 -10.18
CA ILE A 210 -24.24 3.85 -10.24
C ILE A 210 -24.82 2.97 -11.36
N ALA A 211 -23.95 2.17 -11.98
CA ALA A 211 -24.33 1.14 -12.93
C ALA A 211 -25.03 -0.02 -12.19
N ALA A 212 -26.22 -0.44 -12.61
CA ALA A 212 -26.88 -1.62 -12.05
C ALA A 212 -26.92 -2.78 -13.07
N PRO A 213 -26.12 -3.86 -12.88
CA PRO A 213 -26.12 -4.98 -13.82
C PRO A 213 -26.94 -6.21 -13.41
N ASN A 214 -27.59 -6.29 -12.24
CA ASN A 214 -28.25 -7.54 -11.80
C ASN A 214 -29.22 -7.37 -10.61
N THR A 215 -30.14 -8.31 -10.44
CA THR A 215 -31.38 -8.22 -9.62
C THR A 215 -31.23 -8.44 -8.11
N ASN A 216 -30.01 -8.50 -7.57
CA ASN A 216 -29.74 -8.79 -6.14
C ASN A 216 -28.84 -7.71 -5.51
N ILE A 217 -29.26 -6.45 -5.61
CA ILE A 217 -28.52 -5.30 -5.09
C ILE A 217 -28.95 -5.04 -3.64
N SER A 218 -28.03 -5.21 -2.70
CA SER A 218 -28.23 -4.82 -1.30
C SER A 218 -27.59 -3.44 -1.08
N ILE A 219 -28.33 -2.38 -1.44
CA ILE A 219 -27.90 -1.00 -1.15
C ILE A 219 -28.09 -0.74 0.34
N LYS A 220 -27.06 -0.21 0.99
CA LYS A 220 -27.08 0.24 2.38
C LYS A 220 -26.89 1.74 2.42
N GLU A 221 -27.32 2.40 3.49
CA GLU A 221 -27.08 3.85 3.65
C GLU A 221 -25.58 4.17 3.75
N GLN A 222 -24.81 3.30 4.40
CA GLN A 222 -23.36 3.47 4.50
C GLN A 222 -22.67 2.95 3.24
N TYR A 223 -21.82 3.78 2.65
CA TYR A 223 -21.02 3.42 1.49
C TYR A 223 -19.60 3.96 1.59
N LYS A 224 -18.69 3.37 0.82
CA LYS A 224 -17.34 3.88 0.60
C LYS A 224 -17.12 4.12 -0.88
N LEU A 225 -16.56 5.28 -1.24
CA LEU A 225 -16.12 5.56 -2.60
C LEU A 225 -14.67 5.09 -2.76
N ALA A 226 -14.34 4.42 -3.86
CA ALA A 226 -12.98 4.00 -4.20
C ALA A 226 -12.71 4.28 -5.68
N TRP A 227 -11.56 4.87 -6.00
CA TRP A 227 -11.16 5.12 -7.40
C TRP A 227 -9.85 4.41 -7.80
N THR A 228 -9.10 3.89 -6.82
CA THR A 228 -7.86 3.14 -7.03
C THR A 228 -7.76 1.94 -6.10
N SER A 229 -7.12 0.89 -6.57
CA SER A 229 -6.59 -0.20 -5.76
C SER A 229 -5.06 -0.10 -5.62
N TYR A 230 -4.52 -0.92 -4.73
CA TYR A 230 -3.10 -1.03 -4.45
C TYR A 230 -2.69 -2.49 -4.42
N ALA A 231 -1.49 -2.78 -4.88
CA ALA A 231 -0.86 -4.08 -4.69
C ALA A 231 0.60 -3.89 -4.29
N ILE A 232 1.06 -4.74 -3.38
CA ILE A 232 2.47 -4.84 -3.00
C ILE A 232 2.96 -6.17 -3.56
N VAL A 233 3.93 -6.09 -4.46
CA VAL A 233 4.45 -7.24 -5.19
C VAL A 233 5.92 -7.43 -4.82
N ALA A 234 6.29 -8.63 -4.41
CA ALA A 234 7.68 -9.03 -4.27
C ALA A 234 8.19 -9.57 -5.62
N THR A 235 9.05 -8.83 -6.31
CA THR A 235 9.53 -9.19 -7.65
C THR A 235 10.94 -8.66 -7.92
N ASP A 236 11.65 -9.24 -8.88
CA ASP A 236 12.98 -8.79 -9.30
C ASP A 236 12.85 -7.75 -10.43
N GLU A 237 12.61 -6.49 -10.07
CA GLU A 237 12.45 -5.40 -11.05
C GLU A 237 13.77 -5.03 -11.74
N ASP A 238 14.89 -5.09 -11.02
CA ASP A 238 16.19 -4.67 -11.54
C ASP A 238 16.88 -5.80 -12.35
N GLY A 239 16.32 -7.02 -12.39
CA GLY A 239 16.85 -8.17 -13.12
C GLY A 239 18.17 -8.70 -12.55
N ASN A 240 18.47 -8.35 -11.30
CA ASN A 240 19.75 -8.64 -10.64
C ASN A 240 19.71 -9.92 -9.80
N GLY A 241 18.60 -10.67 -9.84
CA GLY A 241 18.35 -11.84 -9.00
C GLY A 241 17.98 -11.49 -7.55
N GLY A 242 17.74 -10.21 -7.27
CA GLY A 242 17.32 -9.71 -5.96
C GLY A 242 15.80 -9.56 -5.90
N THR A 243 15.20 -9.79 -4.73
CA THR A 243 13.77 -9.53 -4.55
C THR A 243 13.57 -8.09 -4.10
N ASP A 244 12.86 -7.30 -4.90
CA ASP A 244 12.44 -5.95 -4.56
C ASP A 244 10.96 -5.93 -4.16
N LEU A 245 10.60 -4.98 -3.30
CA LEU A 245 9.21 -4.76 -2.93
C LEU A 245 8.67 -3.54 -3.67
N VAL A 246 7.64 -3.76 -4.47
CA VAL A 246 7.09 -2.78 -5.39
C VAL A 246 5.66 -2.47 -5.04
N LEU A 247 5.34 -1.18 -4.94
CA LEU A 247 3.98 -0.68 -4.87
C LEU A 247 3.44 -0.48 -6.29
N ARG A 248 2.39 -1.21 -6.62
CA ARG A 248 1.51 -0.99 -7.77
C ARG A 248 0.30 -0.19 -7.29
N TYR A 249 -0.08 0.86 -8.02
CA TYR A 249 -1.19 1.75 -7.67
C TYR A 249 -1.89 2.27 -8.94
N ASN A 250 -3.01 2.96 -8.77
CA ASN A 250 -3.79 3.56 -9.87
C ASN A 250 -4.29 2.52 -10.90
N PHE A 251 -4.89 1.44 -10.42
CA PHE A 251 -5.61 0.44 -11.21
C PHE A 251 -6.99 0.16 -10.59
N GLN A 252 -7.89 -0.47 -11.35
CA GLN A 252 -9.33 -0.53 -11.07
C GLN A 252 -9.89 -1.95 -11.33
N PRO A 253 -9.67 -2.90 -10.42
CA PRO A 253 -10.00 -4.31 -10.65
C PRO A 253 -11.50 -4.55 -10.83
N TRP A 254 -12.35 -3.66 -10.31
CA TRP A 254 -13.80 -3.72 -10.47
C TRP A 254 -14.31 -3.55 -11.91
N ARG A 255 -13.45 -3.06 -12.80
CA ARG A 255 -13.79 -2.90 -14.22
C ARG A 255 -13.65 -4.20 -15.03
N GLY A 256 -13.19 -5.29 -14.41
CA GLY A 256 -13.27 -6.65 -14.95
C GLY A 256 -12.41 -6.91 -16.20
N ALA A 257 -12.88 -7.82 -17.06
CA ALA A 257 -12.24 -8.43 -18.26
C ALA A 257 -11.72 -7.48 -19.36
N ALA A 258 -11.61 -6.18 -19.07
CA ALA A 258 -11.16 -5.13 -19.97
C ALA A 258 -9.91 -4.38 -19.45
N GLY A 259 -9.08 -4.97 -18.58
CA GLY A 259 -7.92 -4.25 -18.03
C GLY A 259 -8.12 -3.73 -16.61
N GLY A 260 -8.40 -4.62 -15.65
CA GLY A 260 -8.67 -4.21 -14.26
C GLY A 260 -7.50 -4.38 -13.30
N PHE A 261 -6.68 -5.41 -13.49
CA PHE A 261 -5.61 -5.80 -12.56
C PHE A 261 -4.29 -5.13 -12.89
N TYR A 262 -3.39 -5.03 -11.91
CA TYR A 262 -2.11 -4.33 -12.07
C TYR A 262 -1.16 -4.99 -13.09
N ASN A 263 -1.33 -6.29 -13.35
CA ASN A 263 -0.52 -7.09 -14.26
C ASN A 263 -1.19 -7.33 -15.62
N ASP A 264 -2.36 -6.74 -15.87
CA ASP A 264 -3.07 -6.86 -17.15
C ASP A 264 -2.44 -5.93 -18.19
N ALA A 265 -2.26 -6.42 -19.41
CA ALA A 265 -1.66 -5.68 -20.53
C ALA A 265 -2.45 -4.43 -20.92
N ALA A 266 -3.77 -4.41 -20.67
CA ALA A 266 -4.63 -3.25 -20.90
C ALA A 266 -4.58 -2.20 -19.77
N THR A 267 -3.97 -2.53 -18.61
CA THR A 267 -3.87 -1.64 -17.45
C THR A 267 -2.51 -0.95 -17.41
N THR A 268 -2.51 0.39 -17.37
CA THR A 268 -1.29 1.14 -17.03
C THR A 268 -1.27 1.42 -15.53
N ALA A 269 -0.85 0.44 -14.73
CA ALA A 269 -0.70 0.64 -13.29
C ALA A 269 0.55 1.47 -12.99
N GLY A 270 0.41 2.47 -12.12
CA GLY A 270 1.54 3.20 -11.57
C GLY A 270 2.42 2.28 -10.72
N GLN A 271 3.73 2.52 -10.75
CA GLN A 271 4.71 1.67 -10.07
C GLN A 271 5.74 2.51 -9.30
N LYS A 272 6.03 2.12 -8.05
CA LYS A 272 7.15 2.63 -7.25
C LYS A 272 7.80 1.54 -6.42
N VAL A 273 9.12 1.49 -6.44
CA VAL A 273 9.90 0.61 -5.55
C VAL A 273 9.87 1.18 -4.12
N LEU A 274 9.42 0.37 -3.16
CA LEU A 274 9.36 0.73 -1.75
C LEU A 274 10.69 0.44 -1.05
N ILE A 275 11.26 -0.73 -1.35
CA ILE A 275 12.53 -1.18 -0.77
C ILE A 275 13.15 -2.21 -1.71
N ARG A 276 14.47 -2.11 -1.92
CA ARG A 276 15.22 -3.06 -2.74
C ARG A 276 15.88 -4.13 -1.89
N ASP A 277 16.23 -5.26 -2.50
CA ASP A 277 16.99 -6.36 -1.89
C ASP A 277 16.41 -6.79 -0.54
N ILE A 278 15.16 -7.22 -0.53
CA ILE A 278 14.55 -7.85 0.64
C ILE A 278 14.81 -9.36 0.61
N SER A 279 14.93 -9.97 1.80
CA SER A 279 15.04 -11.42 1.93
C SER A 279 13.71 -12.07 2.27
N VAL A 280 12.79 -11.33 2.90
CA VAL A 280 11.50 -11.86 3.34
C VAL A 280 10.44 -10.77 3.18
N PHE A 281 9.34 -11.12 2.51
CA PHE A 281 8.06 -10.43 2.58
C PHE A 281 7.01 -11.48 2.96
N ARG A 282 6.37 -11.31 4.11
CA ARG A 282 5.33 -12.21 4.60
C ARG A 282 4.19 -11.40 5.19
N PHE A 283 2.98 -11.92 5.00
CA PHE A 283 1.78 -11.31 5.52
C PHE A 283 0.79 -12.38 5.97
N THR A 284 0.04 -12.07 7.01
CA THR A 284 -1.04 -12.90 7.55
C THR A 284 -2.05 -11.96 8.19
N GLY A 285 -3.28 -12.41 8.36
CA GLY A 285 -4.29 -11.55 8.96
C GLY A 285 -5.62 -12.23 9.16
N THR A 286 -6.52 -11.43 9.71
CA THR A 286 -7.95 -11.67 9.75
C THR A 286 -8.63 -10.53 9.00
N GLU A 287 -9.96 -10.55 8.88
CA GLU A 287 -10.72 -9.53 8.15
C GLU A 287 -10.32 -8.09 8.52
N ASN A 288 -10.12 -7.83 9.82
CA ASN A 288 -9.84 -6.48 10.35
C ASN A 288 -8.37 -6.20 10.68
N VAL A 289 -7.51 -7.23 10.72
CA VAL A 289 -6.10 -7.04 11.11
C VAL A 289 -5.20 -7.68 10.07
N VAL A 290 -4.29 -6.90 9.49
CA VAL A 290 -3.19 -7.44 8.67
C VAL A 290 -1.87 -7.21 9.37
N ARG A 291 -1.07 -8.27 9.42
CA ARG A 291 0.28 -8.28 9.96
C ARG A 291 1.25 -8.46 8.80
N LEU A 292 2.25 -7.59 8.75
CA LEU A 292 3.27 -7.54 7.72
C LEU A 292 4.63 -7.76 8.33
N LYS A 293 5.46 -8.58 7.69
CA LYS A 293 6.86 -8.79 8.05
C LYS A 293 7.75 -8.55 6.83
N ILE A 294 8.72 -7.66 6.99
CA ILE A 294 9.72 -7.35 5.97
C ILE A 294 11.11 -7.54 6.57
N CYS A 295 11.98 -8.29 5.89
CA CYS A 295 13.38 -8.42 6.27
C CYS A 295 14.29 -7.92 5.14
N LYS A 296 15.31 -7.14 5.52
CA LYS A 296 16.33 -6.65 4.59
C LYS A 296 17.73 -7.03 5.06
N PRO A 297 18.50 -7.78 4.26
CA PRO A 297 19.93 -7.93 4.46
C PRO A 297 20.67 -6.65 4.06
N GLU A 298 21.68 -6.28 4.84
CA GLU A 298 22.70 -5.29 4.49
C GLU A 298 24.06 -5.98 4.56
N ARG A 299 24.85 -5.84 3.49
CA ARG A 299 26.19 -6.45 3.38
C ARG A 299 27.19 -5.64 4.21
N ILE A 300 27.97 -6.34 5.02
CA ILE A 300 29.02 -5.77 5.88
C ILE A 300 30.39 -6.09 5.33
N SER A 301 30.54 -7.27 4.72
CA SER A 301 31.73 -7.68 3.99
C SER A 301 31.34 -8.41 2.70
N ALA A 302 32.32 -8.96 1.98
CA ALA A 302 32.05 -9.76 0.77
C ALA A 302 31.15 -10.97 1.08
N ASP A 303 31.37 -11.60 2.24
CA ASP A 303 30.76 -12.89 2.61
C ASP A 303 29.78 -12.77 3.80
N GLU A 304 29.72 -11.63 4.47
CA GLU A 304 28.88 -11.42 5.65
C GLU A 304 27.80 -10.36 5.43
N SER A 305 26.58 -10.70 5.84
CA SER A 305 25.43 -9.79 5.83
C SER A 305 24.66 -9.90 7.13
N ILE A 306 24.16 -8.77 7.62
CA ILE A 306 23.21 -8.74 8.72
C ILE A 306 21.82 -8.48 8.14
N SER A 307 20.85 -9.30 8.54
CA SER A 307 19.44 -9.13 8.19
C SER A 307 18.68 -8.55 9.37
N VAL A 308 17.91 -7.49 9.11
CA VAL A 308 16.98 -6.91 10.09
C VAL A 308 15.56 -7.13 9.59
N CYS A 309 14.73 -7.65 10.48
CA CYS A 309 13.30 -7.83 10.24
C CYS A 309 12.49 -6.82 11.04
N LYS A 310 11.46 -6.27 10.41
CA LYS A 310 10.44 -5.45 11.05
C LYS A 310 9.08 -6.08 10.83
N GLU A 311 8.23 -5.95 11.84
CA GLU A 311 6.86 -6.45 11.82
C GLU A 311 5.92 -5.36 12.30
N LYS A 312 4.77 -5.21 11.64
CA LYS A 312 3.74 -4.28 12.05
C LYS A 312 2.35 -4.85 11.75
N ALA A 313 1.45 -4.65 12.69
CA ALA A 313 0.03 -4.96 12.52
C ALA A 313 -0.74 -3.67 12.23
N VAL A 314 -1.70 -3.74 11.31
CA VAL A 314 -2.62 -2.66 10.97
C VAL A 314 -4.02 -3.13 11.31
N ILE A 315 -4.67 -2.38 12.18
CA ILE A 315 -6.10 -2.52 12.50
C ILE A 315 -6.85 -1.59 11.57
N ARG A 316 -7.92 -2.08 10.95
CA ARG A 316 -8.73 -1.40 9.95
C ARG A 316 -10.15 -1.11 10.47
#